data_AF-A0A0N4W1Y7-F1
#
_entry.id   AF-A0A0N4W1Y7-F1
#
_cell.length_a   1.000
_cell.length_b   1.000
_cell.length_c   1.000
_cell.angle_alpha   90.00
_cell.angle_beta   90.00
_cell.angle_gamma   90.00
#
_symmetry.space_group_name_H-M   'P 1'
#
loop_
_entity.id
_entity.type
_entity.pdbx_description
1 polymer ?
#
loop_
_entity_poly.entity_id
_entity_poly.type
_entity_poly.pdbx_seq_one_letter_code
_entity_poly.pdbx_strand_id
1 'polypeptide(L)'
;MTALTLETVMRRFADVHSVSQEAIETISLWVMHYRDKRSIDIIVEAWLESFKIAKKDEQRIALFYIMNDVVQRAKMKHMDVLIPTFQPAVLSAVTMGKGSPSVKHVMQRCIDIFGERQVFTEASVNVMKNMLQSEENGEGDESYVELDSEEVYRKIELFERGRLIVTRGMEVLRNGDFDCKALMKDRMRDRTVAAQLVMETQQVKTYEYVFGSWITL
;
A
#
# COMPACT_ATOMS: atom_id res chain seq x y z
N MET A 1 16.81 -19.22 -11.92
CA MET A 1 16.19 -18.83 -10.64
C MET A 1 14.77 -19.36 -10.65
N THR A 2 14.43 -20.26 -9.73
CA THR A 2 13.03 -20.66 -9.50
C THR A 2 12.24 -19.42 -9.10
N ALA A 3 11.05 -19.25 -9.68
CA ALA A 3 10.17 -18.14 -9.33
C ALA A 3 9.82 -18.21 -7.84
N LEU A 4 9.72 -17.05 -7.17
CA LEU A 4 9.27 -16.98 -5.80
C LEU A 4 7.81 -17.46 -5.73
N THR A 5 7.54 -18.50 -4.94
CA THR A 5 6.19 -19.02 -4.70
C THR A 5 5.85 -18.93 -3.21
N LEU A 6 4.56 -18.76 -2.90
CA LEU A 6 4.05 -18.70 -1.53
C LEU A 6 4.60 -19.85 -0.66
N GLU A 7 4.50 -21.09 -1.15
CA GLU A 7 4.98 -22.28 -0.46
C GLU A 7 6.49 -22.22 -0.15
N THR A 8 7.29 -21.75 -1.10
CA THR A 8 8.75 -21.66 -0.93
C THR A 8 9.11 -20.64 0.14
N VAL A 9 8.39 -19.52 0.19
CA VAL A 9 8.60 -18.49 1.21
C VAL A 9 8.12 -18.97 2.58
N MET A 10 6.95 -19.59 2.66
CA MET A 10 6.41 -20.15 3.90
C MET A 10 7.33 -21.22 4.49
N ARG A 11 7.90 -22.11 3.66
CA ARG A 11 8.89 -23.10 4.09
C ARG A 11 10.10 -22.41 4.73
N ARG A 12 10.60 -21.34 4.10
CA ARG A 12 11.72 -20.56 4.63
C ARG A 12 11.42 -19.89 5.96
N PHE A 13 10.20 -19.38 6.14
CA PHE A 13 9.75 -18.85 7.43
C PHE A 13 9.52 -19.94 8.48
N ALA A 14 9.13 -21.14 8.06
CA ALA A 14 8.94 -22.28 8.95
C ALA A 14 10.26 -22.78 9.54
N ASP A 15 11.36 -22.75 8.79
CA ASP A 15 12.70 -23.16 9.23
C ASP A 15 13.26 -22.27 10.38
N VAL A 16 12.58 -21.15 10.69
CA VAL A 16 12.92 -20.29 11.83
C VAL A 16 12.39 -20.90 13.11
N HIS A 17 13.24 -21.66 13.77
CA HIS A 17 12.91 -22.29 15.05
C HIS A 17 13.52 -21.56 16.25
N SER A 18 14.38 -20.55 16.02
CA SER A 18 15.05 -19.82 17.09
C SER A 18 14.87 -18.31 16.94
N VAL A 19 14.74 -17.63 18.08
CA VAL A 19 14.75 -16.16 18.19
C VAL A 19 16.18 -15.59 18.17
N SER A 20 17.16 -16.31 17.61
CA SER A 20 18.54 -15.84 17.56
C SER A 20 18.65 -14.64 16.61
N GLN A 21 19.50 -13.68 16.99
CA GLN A 21 19.72 -12.47 16.20
C GLN A 21 20.22 -12.80 14.77
N GLU A 22 21.09 -13.80 14.65
CA GLU A 22 21.64 -14.25 13.37
C GLU A 22 20.56 -14.83 12.45
N ALA A 23 19.65 -15.66 12.97
CA ALA A 23 18.56 -16.24 12.19
C ALA A 23 17.58 -15.15 11.70
N ILE A 24 17.22 -14.22 12.60
CA ILE A 24 16.35 -13.10 12.29
C ILE A 24 16.97 -12.22 11.21
N GLU A 25 18.23 -11.83 11.36
CA GLU A 25 18.94 -10.97 10.40
C GLU A 25 19.09 -11.66 9.04
N THR A 26 19.44 -12.94 9.02
CA THR A 26 19.63 -13.71 7.77
C THR A 26 18.36 -13.68 6.91
N ILE A 27 17.20 -13.87 7.53
CA ILE A 27 15.93 -13.87 6.80
C ILE A 27 15.49 -12.47 6.44
N SER A 28 15.68 -11.51 7.35
CA SER A 28 15.34 -10.12 7.08
C SER A 28 16.14 -9.57 5.90
N LEU A 29 17.45 -9.85 5.84
CA LEU A 29 18.30 -9.51 4.69
C LEU A 29 17.84 -10.18 3.39
N TRP A 30 17.40 -11.43 3.46
CA TRP A 30 16.84 -12.12 2.31
C TRP A 30 15.55 -11.46 1.81
N VAL A 31 14.63 -11.10 2.71
CA VAL A 31 13.41 -10.35 2.35
C VAL A 31 13.77 -9.01 1.70
N MET A 32 14.75 -8.31 2.27
CA MET A 32 15.23 -7.01 1.79
C MET A 32 15.91 -7.06 0.41
N HIS A 33 16.21 -8.24 -0.14
CA HIS A 33 16.74 -8.40 -1.49
C HIS A 33 15.67 -8.17 -2.56
N TYR A 34 14.40 -8.45 -2.25
CA TYR A 34 13.29 -8.29 -3.19
C TYR A 34 12.81 -6.84 -3.23
N ARG A 35 12.75 -6.27 -4.44
CA ARG A 35 12.37 -4.87 -4.68
C ARG A 35 11.08 -4.74 -5.49
N ASP A 36 10.72 -5.76 -6.27
CA ASP A 36 9.51 -5.74 -7.06
C ASP A 36 8.28 -6.01 -6.20
N LYS A 37 7.18 -5.32 -6.51
CA LYS A 37 5.94 -5.40 -5.73
C LYS A 37 5.40 -6.82 -5.63
N ARG A 38 5.44 -7.59 -6.73
CA ARG A 38 4.90 -8.95 -6.77
C ARG A 38 5.59 -9.87 -5.77
N SER A 39 6.92 -9.83 -5.71
CA SER A 39 7.69 -10.62 -4.75
C SER A 39 7.41 -10.18 -3.31
N ILE A 40 7.32 -8.86 -3.07
CA ILE A 40 7.00 -8.32 -1.74
C ILE A 40 5.61 -8.78 -1.30
N ASP A 41 4.60 -8.71 -2.17
CA ASP A 41 3.23 -9.15 -1.87
C ASP A 41 3.21 -10.63 -1.47
N ILE A 42 3.91 -11.50 -2.21
CA ILE A 42 4.05 -12.93 -1.88
C ILE A 42 4.74 -13.15 -0.53
N ILE A 43 5.76 -12.35 -0.21
CA ILE A 43 6.49 -12.47 1.07
C ILE A 43 5.61 -12.07 2.25
N VAL A 44 4.87 -10.97 2.11
CA VAL A 44 3.97 -10.49 3.16
C VAL A 44 2.82 -11.47 3.39
N GLU A 45 2.25 -12.00 2.31
CA GLU A 45 1.24 -13.05 2.39
C GLU A 45 1.79 -14.29 3.09
N ALA A 46 2.96 -14.79 2.65
CA ALA A 46 3.61 -15.95 3.27
C ALA A 46 3.92 -15.72 4.75
N TRP A 47 4.41 -14.53 5.13
CA TRP A 47 4.69 -14.18 6.52
C TRP A 47 3.42 -14.23 7.37
N LEU A 48 2.33 -13.65 6.87
CA LEU A 48 1.06 -13.63 7.59
C LEU A 48 0.48 -15.06 7.72
N GLU A 49 0.48 -15.85 6.64
CA GLU A 49 0.03 -17.24 6.69
C GLU A 49 0.89 -18.08 7.64
N SER A 50 2.22 -17.91 7.63
CA SER A 50 3.12 -18.52 8.59
C SER A 50 2.80 -18.12 10.03
N PHE A 51 2.46 -16.86 10.28
CA PHE A 51 2.06 -16.38 11.60
C PHE A 51 0.73 -17.01 12.06
N LYS A 52 -0.25 -17.12 11.15
CA LYS A 52 -1.56 -17.75 11.42
C LYS A 52 -1.43 -19.21 11.83
N ILE A 53 -0.67 -20.00 11.06
CA ILE A 53 -0.54 -21.45 11.28
C ILE A 53 0.50 -21.82 12.35
N ALA A 54 1.30 -20.85 12.82
CA ALA A 54 2.29 -21.09 13.87
C ALA A 54 1.61 -21.59 15.15
N LYS A 55 1.95 -22.81 15.54
CA LYS A 55 1.37 -23.51 16.71
C LYS A 55 2.01 -23.10 18.03
N LYS A 56 3.21 -22.52 17.98
CA LYS A 56 4.02 -22.16 19.14
C LYS A 56 4.21 -20.66 19.21
N ASP A 57 4.13 -20.11 20.41
CA ASP A 57 4.33 -18.68 20.65
C ASP A 57 5.75 -18.24 20.28
N GLU A 58 6.76 -19.07 20.49
CA GLU A 58 8.14 -18.74 20.13
C GLU A 58 8.29 -18.51 18.63
N GLN A 59 7.55 -19.26 17.81
CA GLN A 59 7.57 -19.08 16.35
C GLN A 59 6.87 -17.77 15.95
N ARG A 60 5.72 -17.45 16.57
CA ARG A 60 5.03 -16.17 16.36
C ARG A 60 5.91 -14.99 16.75
N ILE A 61 6.60 -15.09 17.88
CA ILE A 61 7.57 -14.10 18.36
C ILE A 61 8.72 -13.93 17.36
N ALA A 62 9.32 -15.03 16.89
CA ALA A 62 10.40 -14.98 15.90
C ALA A 62 9.95 -14.31 14.59
N LEU A 63 8.76 -14.67 14.08
CA LEU A 63 8.18 -14.05 12.90
C LEU A 63 7.92 -12.55 13.09
N PHE A 64 7.46 -12.14 14.28
CA PHE A 64 7.25 -10.72 14.58
C PHE A 64 8.57 -9.95 14.62
N TYR A 65 9.64 -10.55 15.18
CA TYR A 65 10.97 -9.94 15.16
C TYR A 65 11.56 -9.81 13.75
N ILE A 66 11.34 -10.80 12.89
CA ILE A 66 11.74 -10.73 11.48
C ILE A 66 11.02 -9.56 10.78
N MET A 67 9.69 -9.49 10.90
CA MET A 67 8.94 -8.37 10.33
C MET A 67 9.44 -7.02 10.86
N ASN A 68 9.67 -6.93 12.18
CA ASN A 68 10.18 -5.72 12.82
C ASN A 68 11.55 -5.29 12.25
N ASP A 69 12.50 -6.21 12.08
CA ASP A 69 13.80 -5.89 11.47
C ASP A 69 13.65 -5.48 10.00
N VAL A 70 12.79 -6.17 9.24
CA VAL A 70 12.49 -5.86 7.84
C VAL A 70 11.93 -4.44 7.68
N VAL A 71 10.88 -4.05 8.42
CA VAL A 71 10.25 -2.73 8.26
C VAL A 71 11.19 -1.60 8.70
N GLN A 72 12.01 -1.83 9.72
CA GLN A 72 13.03 -0.87 10.15
C GLN A 72 14.14 -0.70 9.11
N ARG A 73 14.63 -1.79 8.52
CA ARG A 73 15.62 -1.73 7.43
C ARG A 73 15.03 -1.09 6.17
N ALA A 74 13.77 -1.35 5.87
CA ALA A 74 13.06 -0.70 4.78
C ALA A 74 12.94 0.81 4.98
N LYS A 75 12.66 1.26 6.21
CA LYS A 75 12.67 2.69 6.56
C LYS A 75 14.04 3.32 6.32
N MET A 76 15.12 2.68 6.78
CA MET A 76 16.49 3.17 6.60
C MET A 76 16.93 3.19 5.12
N LYS A 77 16.46 2.23 4.32
CA LYS A 77 16.78 2.12 2.89
C LYS A 77 15.80 2.85 1.96
N HIS A 78 14.85 3.61 2.51
CA HIS A 78 13.79 4.30 1.76
C HIS A 78 13.04 3.36 0.78
N MET A 79 12.64 2.19 1.27
CA MET A 79 11.84 1.24 0.49
C MET A 79 10.34 1.54 0.64
N ASP A 80 9.87 2.52 -0.12
CA ASP A 80 8.53 3.10 0.01
C ASP A 80 7.38 2.10 -0.22
N VAL A 81 7.64 0.98 -0.88
CA VAL A 81 6.62 -0.06 -1.15
C VAL A 81 6.48 -1.04 0.01
N LEU A 82 7.56 -1.35 0.72
CA LEU A 82 7.58 -2.48 1.66
C LEU A 82 6.73 -2.21 2.90
N ILE A 83 6.87 -1.03 3.51
CA ILE A 83 6.16 -0.67 4.75
C ILE A 83 4.64 -0.61 4.52
N PRO A 84 4.12 0.05 3.47
CA PRO A 84 2.68 0.03 3.18
C PRO A 84 2.13 -1.36 2.91
N THR A 85 2.89 -2.25 2.25
CA THR A 85 2.44 -3.63 2.01
C THR A 85 2.38 -4.44 3.31
N PHE A 86 3.34 -4.25 4.23
CA PHE A 86 3.31 -4.95 5.53
C PHE A 86 2.21 -4.45 6.47
N GLN A 87 1.82 -3.17 6.40
CA GLN A 87 0.93 -2.56 7.39
C GLN A 87 -0.39 -3.35 7.62
N PRO A 88 -1.15 -3.77 6.59
CA PRO A 88 -2.37 -4.56 6.80
C PRO A 88 -2.09 -5.93 7.45
N ALA A 89 -0.97 -6.57 7.09
CA ALA A 89 -0.59 -7.86 7.66
C ALA A 89 -0.21 -7.73 9.14
N VAL A 90 0.48 -6.65 9.52
CA VAL A 90 0.83 -6.37 10.92
C VAL A 90 -0.44 -6.17 11.77
N LEU A 91 -1.43 -5.42 11.27
CA LEU A 91 -2.71 -5.24 11.96
C LEU A 91 -3.41 -6.58 12.22
N SER A 92 -3.50 -7.45 11.21
CA SER A 92 -4.04 -8.80 11.35
C SER A 92 -3.27 -9.62 12.39
N ALA A 93 -1.93 -9.60 12.34
CA ALA A 93 -1.10 -10.32 13.29
C ALA A 93 -1.30 -9.82 14.74
N VAL A 94 -1.43 -8.50 14.94
CA VAL A 94 -1.70 -7.89 16.25
C VAL A 94 -3.02 -8.40 16.84
N THR A 95 -4.09 -8.46 16.04
CA THR A 95 -5.38 -9.03 16.48
C THR A 95 -5.23 -10.49 16.90
N MET A 96 -4.47 -11.30 16.15
CA MET A 96 -4.32 -12.74 16.43
C MET A 96 -3.37 -13.04 17.58
N GLY A 97 -2.36 -12.20 17.81
CA GLY A 97 -1.33 -12.42 18.83
C GLY A 97 -1.70 -11.90 20.22
N LYS A 98 -2.71 -11.03 20.34
CA LYS A 98 -3.07 -10.40 21.61
C LYS A 98 -3.58 -11.39 22.68
N GLY A 99 -4.07 -12.55 22.27
CA GLY A 99 -4.55 -13.62 23.18
C GLY A 99 -3.43 -14.35 23.92
N SER A 100 -2.19 -14.33 23.43
CA SER A 100 -1.05 -14.87 24.16
C SER A 100 -0.30 -13.76 24.90
N PRO A 101 -0.11 -13.85 26.24
CA PRO A 101 0.61 -12.83 27.00
C PRO A 101 2.06 -12.64 26.52
N SER A 102 2.74 -13.72 26.12
CA SER A 102 4.14 -13.68 25.68
C SER A 102 4.27 -12.95 24.34
N VAL A 103 3.40 -13.29 23.39
CA VAL A 103 3.34 -12.66 22.06
C VAL A 103 2.90 -11.19 22.19
N LYS A 104 1.85 -10.92 22.97
CA LYS A 104 1.36 -9.57 23.26
C LYS A 104 2.45 -8.65 23.81
N HIS A 105 3.26 -9.13 24.76
CA HIS A 105 4.37 -8.36 25.32
C HIS A 105 5.41 -7.96 24.27
N VAL A 106 5.78 -8.90 23.39
CA VAL A 106 6.71 -8.63 22.29
C VAL A 106 6.11 -7.65 21.28
N MET A 107 4.85 -7.83 20.91
CA MET A 107 4.14 -6.92 19.99
C MET A 107 4.12 -5.50 20.54
N GLN A 108 3.78 -5.32 21.81
CA GLN A 108 3.75 -4.02 22.46
C GLN A 108 5.10 -3.32 22.35
N ARG A 109 6.19 -4.00 22.72
CA ARG A 109 7.56 -3.47 22.62
C ARG A 109 7.91 -3.06 21.18
N CYS A 110 7.59 -3.89 20.19
CA CYS A 110 7.87 -3.58 18.79
C CYS A 110 7.03 -2.40 18.27
N ILE A 111 5.76 -2.29 18.67
CA ILE A 111 4.88 -1.17 18.30
C ILE A 111 5.37 0.14 18.91
N ASP A 112 5.89 0.12 20.15
CA ASP A 112 6.52 1.29 20.75
C ASP A 112 7.73 1.75 19.93
N ILE A 113 8.59 0.81 19.52
CA ILE A 113 9.74 1.09 18.64
C ILE A 113 9.29 1.66 17.27
N PHE A 114 8.17 1.18 16.71
CA PHE A 114 7.65 1.70 15.46
C PHE A 114 7.28 3.19 15.55
N GLY A 115 6.71 3.61 16.68
CA GLY A 115 6.41 5.01 16.97
C GLY A 115 7.68 5.83 17.16
N GLU A 116 8.59 5.38 18.03
CA GLU A 116 9.86 6.06 18.33
C GLU A 116 10.70 6.31 17.07
N ARG A 117 10.73 5.34 16.15
CA ARG A 117 11.54 5.40 14.92
C ARG A 117 10.76 5.89 13.70
N GLN A 118 9.50 6.29 13.86
CA GLN A 118 8.62 6.74 12.77
C GLN A 118 8.60 5.76 11.57
N VAL A 119 8.55 4.46 11.88
CA VAL A 119 8.43 3.39 10.88
C VAL A 119 7.02 3.42 10.29
N PHE A 120 6.02 3.53 11.17
CA PHE A 120 4.63 3.76 10.82
C PHE A 120 4.19 5.14 11.28
N THR A 121 3.07 5.63 10.75
CA THR A 121 2.47 6.89 11.20
C THR A 121 1.96 6.77 12.63
N GLU A 122 1.86 7.89 13.33
CA GLU A 122 1.32 7.94 14.69
C GLU A 122 -0.11 7.38 14.75
N ALA A 123 -0.94 7.67 13.74
CA ALA A 123 -2.28 7.11 13.60
C ALA A 123 -2.26 5.58 13.55
N SER A 124 -1.39 4.99 12.71
CA SER A 124 -1.25 3.52 12.61
C SER A 124 -0.75 2.91 13.92
N VAL A 125 0.20 3.55 14.60
CA VAL A 125 0.72 3.10 15.90
C VAL A 125 -0.36 3.12 16.97
N ASN A 126 -1.17 4.18 17.05
CA ASN A 126 -2.26 4.28 18.00
C ASN A 126 -3.34 3.23 17.75
N VAL A 127 -3.67 2.94 16.48
CA VAL A 127 -4.57 1.84 16.12
C VAL A 127 -4.03 0.51 16.64
N MET A 128 -2.76 0.19 16.37
CA MET A 128 -2.13 -1.06 16.84
C MET A 128 -2.14 -1.17 18.39
N LYS A 129 -1.86 -0.08 19.11
CA LYS A 129 -1.91 -0.06 20.58
C LYS A 129 -3.32 -0.32 21.12
N ASN A 130 -4.33 0.33 20.54
CA ASN A 130 -5.72 0.13 20.95
C ASN A 130 -6.18 -1.32 20.71
N MET A 131 -5.74 -1.94 19.60
CA MET A 131 -6.04 -3.35 19.31
C MET A 131 -5.41 -4.31 20.31
N LEU A 132 -4.22 -4.01 20.84
CA LEU A 132 -3.60 -4.81 21.91
C LEU A 132 -4.31 -4.66 23.26
N GLN A 133 -4.94 -3.52 23.52
CA GLN A 133 -5.57 -3.20 24.81
C GLN A 133 -7.03 -3.66 24.88
N SER A 134 -7.71 -3.89 23.76
CA SER A 134 -9.08 -4.39 23.77
C SER A 134 -9.12 -5.82 24.33
N GLU A 135 -9.64 -5.96 25.55
CA GLU A 135 -9.92 -7.26 26.16
C GLU A 135 -11.02 -7.97 25.35
N GLU A 136 -10.78 -9.23 25.01
CA GLU A 136 -11.81 -10.12 24.51
C GLU A 136 -12.73 -10.43 25.69
N ASN A 137 -13.87 -9.73 25.78
CA ASN A 137 -14.96 -10.21 26.61
C ASN A 137 -15.34 -11.61 26.07
N GLY A 138 -14.96 -12.64 26.82
CA GLY A 138 -14.97 -14.04 26.43
C GLY A 138 -16.36 -14.66 26.33
N GLU A 139 -17.15 -14.19 25.38
CA GLU A 139 -18.10 -15.03 24.67
C GLU A 139 -17.52 -15.21 23.27
N GLY A 140 -17.46 -16.45 22.80
CA GLY A 140 -16.99 -16.76 21.46
C GLY A 140 -17.91 -16.11 20.44
N ASP A 141 -17.63 -14.86 20.12
CA ASP A 141 -18.20 -14.21 18.96
C ASP A 141 -17.25 -14.52 17.82
N GLU A 142 -17.69 -15.35 16.89
CA GLU A 142 -17.29 -15.26 15.48
C GLU A 142 -17.69 -13.90 14.91
N SER A 143 -17.37 -12.80 15.61
CA SER A 143 -17.21 -11.50 15.02
C SER A 143 -15.93 -11.59 14.18
N TYR A 144 -16.06 -12.22 13.00
CA TYR A 144 -15.70 -11.51 11.79
C TYR A 144 -16.00 -10.05 12.08
N VAL A 145 -14.97 -9.18 12.11
CA VAL A 145 -15.17 -7.72 12.10
C VAL A 145 -16.35 -7.52 11.18
N GLU A 146 -17.52 -7.18 11.74
CA GLU A 146 -18.75 -7.20 10.96
C GLU A 146 -18.42 -6.24 9.83
N LEU A 147 -18.19 -6.82 8.65
CA LEU A 147 -17.75 -6.05 7.50
C LEU A 147 -18.94 -5.15 7.33
N ASP A 148 -18.80 -3.88 7.68
CA ASP A 148 -19.86 -2.89 7.57
C ASP A 148 -20.32 -2.98 6.13
N SER A 149 -21.40 -3.73 5.94
CA SER A 149 -21.77 -4.23 4.63
C SER A 149 -22.17 -3.04 3.77
N GLU A 150 -22.64 -1.98 4.40
CA GLU A 150 -22.88 -0.67 3.81
C GLU A 150 -21.59 0.03 3.41
N GLU A 151 -20.55 0.09 4.26
CA GLU A 151 -19.29 0.74 3.86
C GLU A 151 -18.55 -0.04 2.75
N VAL A 152 -18.60 -1.37 2.79
CA VAL A 152 -18.06 -2.23 1.73
C VAL A 152 -18.85 -2.04 0.44
N TYR A 153 -20.19 -2.08 0.52
CA TYR A 153 -21.07 -1.84 -0.62
C TYR A 153 -20.83 -0.45 -1.23
N ARG A 154 -20.72 0.59 -0.40
CA ARG A 154 -20.43 1.96 -0.82
C ARG A 154 -19.08 2.07 -1.52
N LYS A 155 -18.04 1.40 -1.02
CA LYS A 155 -16.73 1.37 -1.68
C LYS A 155 -16.77 0.63 -3.02
N ILE A 156 -17.49 -0.48 -3.11
CA ILE A 156 -17.70 -1.22 -4.36
C ILE A 156 -18.47 -0.36 -5.36
N GLU A 157 -19.52 0.32 -4.93
CA GLU A 157 -20.32 1.22 -5.76
C GLU A 157 -19.48 2.38 -6.30
N LEU A 158 -18.68 3.01 -5.44
CA LEU A 158 -17.76 4.08 -5.82
C LEU A 158 -16.71 3.58 -6.83
N PHE A 159 -16.17 2.38 -6.63
CA PHE A 159 -15.23 1.77 -7.56
C PHE A 159 -15.87 1.48 -8.92
N GLU A 160 -17.08 0.90 -8.94
CA GLU A 160 -17.83 0.64 -10.17
C GLU A 160 -18.20 1.93 -10.92
N ARG A 161 -18.60 2.99 -10.20
CA ARG A 161 -18.81 4.32 -10.79
C ARG A 161 -17.53 4.88 -11.39
N GLY A 162 -16.41 4.79 -10.68
CA GLY A 162 -15.10 5.22 -11.16
C GLY A 162 -14.67 4.45 -12.41
N ARG A 163 -14.82 3.13 -12.40
CA ARG A 163 -14.53 2.24 -13.54
C ARG A 163 -15.36 2.63 -14.76
N LEU A 164 -16.66 2.88 -14.59
CA LEU A 164 -17.54 3.30 -15.67
C LEU A 164 -17.12 4.65 -16.27
N ILE A 165 -16.76 5.63 -15.44
CA ILE A 165 -16.25 6.93 -15.89
C ILE A 165 -14.96 6.75 -16.70
N VAL A 166 -14.02 5.93 -16.21
CA VAL A 166 -12.77 5.64 -16.91
C VAL A 166 -13.04 4.93 -18.24
N THR A 167 -13.91 3.93 -18.27
CA THR A 167 -14.27 3.23 -19.51
C THR A 167 -14.90 4.17 -20.53
N ARG A 168 -15.82 5.05 -20.11
CA ARG A 168 -16.42 6.05 -21.00
C ARG A 168 -15.39 7.07 -21.47
N GLY A 169 -14.52 7.56 -20.58
CA GLY A 169 -13.43 8.47 -20.94
C GLY A 169 -12.50 7.83 -21.98
N MET A 170 -12.13 6.56 -21.79
CA MET A 170 -11.32 5.81 -22.73
C MET A 170 -12.05 5.58 -24.06
N GLU A 171 -13.35 5.37 -24.06
CA GLU A 171 -14.14 5.24 -25.29
C GLU A 171 -14.23 6.56 -26.06
N VAL A 172 -14.39 7.69 -25.36
CA VAL A 172 -14.32 9.04 -25.96
C VAL A 172 -12.91 9.30 -26.50
N LEU A 173 -11.86 8.88 -25.80
CA LEU A 173 -10.48 9.01 -26.27
C LEU A 173 -10.17 8.08 -27.46
N ARG A 174 -10.82 6.92 -27.54
CA ARG A 174 -10.64 5.97 -28.65
C ARG A 174 -11.41 6.40 -29.90
N ASN A 175 -12.63 6.91 -29.71
CA ASN A 175 -13.53 7.28 -30.80
C ASN A 175 -13.44 8.78 -31.16
N GLY A 176 -12.74 9.57 -30.35
CA GLY A 176 -12.50 10.98 -30.62
C GLY A 176 -11.54 11.16 -31.79
N ASP A 177 -11.92 12.01 -32.73
CA ASP A 177 -11.02 12.44 -33.80
C ASP A 177 -10.04 13.47 -33.22
N PHE A 178 -8.89 12.97 -32.73
CA PHE A 178 -7.79 13.79 -32.23
C PHE A 178 -6.80 14.17 -33.32
N ASP A 179 -7.12 13.99 -34.61
CA ASP A 179 -6.30 14.52 -35.71
C ASP A 179 -6.53 16.03 -35.88
N CYS A 180 -6.31 16.77 -34.79
CA CYS A 180 -6.27 18.22 -34.77
C CYS A 180 -5.34 18.77 -35.86
N LYS A 181 -4.32 18.01 -36.27
CA LYS A 181 -3.39 18.40 -37.33
C LYS A 181 -4.06 18.38 -38.71
N ALA A 182 -4.80 17.34 -39.07
CA ALA A 182 -5.56 17.30 -40.32
C ALA A 182 -6.71 18.31 -40.33
N LEU A 183 -7.45 18.41 -39.22
CA LEU A 183 -8.57 19.33 -39.05
C LEU A 183 -8.12 20.80 -39.10
N MET A 184 -6.97 21.12 -38.48
CA MET A 184 -6.36 22.44 -38.64
C MET A 184 -5.80 22.67 -40.03
N LYS A 185 -5.21 21.66 -40.69
CA LYS A 185 -4.68 21.80 -42.05
C LYS A 185 -5.78 22.11 -43.06
N ASP A 186 -6.98 21.58 -42.89
CA ASP A 186 -8.13 21.89 -43.74
C ASP A 186 -8.68 23.30 -43.47
N ARG A 187 -8.86 23.66 -42.18
CA ARG A 187 -9.27 25.02 -41.77
C ARG A 187 -8.27 26.12 -42.17
N MET A 188 -6.99 25.78 -42.24
CA MET A 188 -5.91 26.68 -42.68
C MET A 188 -5.89 26.93 -44.20
N ARG A 189 -6.67 26.18 -45.01
CA ARG A 189 -6.77 26.43 -46.45
C ARG A 189 -7.53 27.72 -46.75
N ASP A 190 -8.48 28.08 -45.91
CA ASP A 190 -9.18 29.36 -45.98
C ASP A 190 -8.35 30.43 -45.26
N ARG A 191 -7.88 31.42 -46.01
CA ARG A 191 -7.05 32.52 -45.50
C ARG A 191 -7.76 33.37 -44.45
N THR A 192 -9.09 33.47 -44.52
CA THR A 192 -9.90 34.28 -43.59
C THR A 192 -9.99 33.58 -42.23
N VAL A 193 -10.27 32.28 -42.25
CA VAL A 193 -10.34 31.44 -41.04
C VAL A 193 -8.96 31.30 -40.39
N ALA A 194 -7.90 31.17 -41.20
CA ALA A 194 -6.52 31.13 -40.69
C ALA A 194 -6.12 32.45 -39.99
N ALA A 195 -6.46 33.61 -40.58
CA ALA A 195 -6.17 34.90 -39.97
C ALA A 195 -6.90 35.10 -38.64
N GLN A 196 -8.17 34.70 -38.56
CA GLN A 196 -8.96 34.78 -37.33
C GLN A 196 -8.40 33.89 -36.22
N LEU A 197 -7.99 32.64 -36.55
CA LEU A 197 -7.35 31.73 -35.59
C LEU A 197 -6.01 32.26 -35.06
N VAL A 198 -5.21 32.91 -35.91
CA VAL A 198 -3.95 33.54 -35.48
C VAL A 198 -4.21 34.71 -34.53
N MET A 199 -5.24 35.52 -34.80
CA MET A 199 -5.65 36.60 -33.88
C MET A 199 -6.14 36.05 -32.53
N GLU A 200 -6.99 35.04 -32.54
CA GLU A 200 -7.51 34.40 -31.31
C GLU A 200 -6.37 33.79 -30.47
N THR A 201 -5.42 33.08 -31.11
CA THR A 201 -4.26 32.51 -30.41
C THR A 201 -3.30 33.56 -29.87
N GLN A 202 -3.12 34.70 -30.55
CA GLN A 202 -2.37 35.84 -30.02
C GLN A 202 -3.09 36.50 -28.84
N GLN A 203 -4.42 36.57 -28.88
CA GLN A 203 -5.22 37.09 -27.77
C GLN A 203 -5.08 36.20 -26.53
N VAL A 204 -5.17 34.88 -26.66
CA VAL A 204 -4.98 33.91 -25.55
C VAL A 204 -3.61 34.06 -24.89
N LYS A 205 -2.53 34.19 -25.68
CA LYS A 205 -1.18 34.44 -25.14
C LYS A 205 -1.10 35.77 -24.39
N THR A 206 -1.82 36.79 -24.86
CA THR A 206 -1.89 38.09 -24.19
C THR A 206 -2.60 37.96 -22.84
N TYR A 207 -3.69 37.19 -22.77
CA TYR A 207 -4.37 36.90 -21.52
C TYR A 207 -3.53 36.05 -20.55
N GLU A 208 -2.76 35.06 -21.02
CA GLU A 208 -1.83 34.31 -20.16
C GLU A 208 -0.73 35.21 -19.57
N TYR A 209 -0.20 36.16 -20.34
CA TYR A 209 0.77 37.13 -19.84
C TYR A 209 0.17 38.09 -18.80
N VAL A 210 -1.06 38.56 -19.04
CA VAL A 210 -1.76 39.44 -18.09
C VAL A 210 -2.08 38.66 -16.82
N PHE A 211 -2.76 37.51 -16.90
CA PHE A 211 -3.13 36.72 -15.71
C PHE A 211 -1.92 36.13 -14.97
N GLY A 212 -0.86 35.72 -15.67
CA GLY A 212 0.38 35.23 -15.05
C GLY A 212 1.08 36.30 -14.21
N SER A 213 0.96 37.58 -14.58
CA SER A 213 1.52 38.71 -13.83
C SER A 213 0.71 39.09 -12.59
N TRP A 214 -0.55 38.65 -12.46
CA TRP A 214 -1.39 38.89 -11.27
C TRP A 214 -1.23 37.82 -10.17
N ILE A 215 -0.60 36.67 -10.48
CA ILE A 215 -0.41 35.57 -9.52
C ILE A 215 0.93 35.70 -8.75
N THR A 216 1.77 36.69 -9.09
CA THR A 216 3.10 36.90 -8.48
C THR A 216 3.23 38.12 -7.55
N LEU A 217 2.10 38.71 -7.13
CA LEU A 217 2.01 39.74 -6.06
C LEU A 217 1.15 39.20 -4.92
#